data_AF-A0A1G5S505-F1
#
_entry.id   AF-A0A1G5S505-F1
#
_cell.length_a   1.000
_cell.length_b   1.000
_cell.length_c   1.000
_cell.angle_alpha   90.00
_cell.angle_beta   90.00
_cell.angle_gamma   90.00
#
_symmetry.space_group_name_H-M   'P 1'
#
loop_
_entity.id
_entity.type
_entity.pdbx_description
1 polymer ?
#
loop_
_entity_poly.entity_id
_entity_poly.type
_entity_poly.pdbx_seq_one_letter_code
_entity_poly.pdbx_strand_id
1 'polypeptide(L)'
;MSEDKTYGYGYILWTTLLGFAAFMISGLLADMFILRTDNYLMGMLISGGIGALLLGLFLQMGKKTMRVVLAGLIAMPLGLLITFGVFEGIGALLPHAFSQSIENAGIPDTMAVMFMAAIFGAAVGTSLFGKKAIVLFILVCAIAAIPFGRMVVAFNTGAVIRYDLQMLFMPLGRIDLNSLAITLAHGVGVGLAIGIYRKFRAEAHSAVSAKQT
;
A
#
# COMPACT_ATOMS: atom_id res chain seq x y z
N MET A 1 -9.16 -24.80 -5.02
CA MET A 1 -8.42 -24.65 -6.30
C MET A 1 -7.12 -25.43 -6.12
N SER A 2 -6.89 -26.44 -6.97
CA SER A 2 -5.84 -27.46 -6.86
C SER A 2 -4.42 -26.89 -6.92
N GLU A 3 -3.49 -27.62 -6.32
CA GLU A 3 -2.15 -27.18 -5.85
C GLU A 3 -1.07 -26.99 -6.92
N ASP A 4 -1.34 -27.19 -8.21
CA ASP A 4 -0.32 -27.07 -9.27
C ASP A 4 -0.74 -26.10 -10.38
N LYS A 5 -0.70 -24.80 -10.10
CA LYS A 5 -0.73 -23.78 -11.15
C LYS A 5 0.59 -23.01 -11.13
N THR A 6 1.36 -23.14 -12.21
CA THR A 6 2.52 -22.29 -12.47
C THR A 6 2.05 -20.85 -12.63
N TYR A 7 2.50 -19.97 -11.73
CA TYR A 7 2.14 -18.55 -11.78
C TYR A 7 3.14 -17.78 -12.65
N GLY A 8 2.75 -17.43 -13.87
CA GLY A 8 3.57 -16.62 -14.78
C GLY A 8 3.58 -15.13 -14.42
N TYR A 9 4.37 -14.33 -15.16
CA TYR A 9 4.41 -12.86 -15.00
C TYR A 9 3.05 -12.18 -15.18
N GLY A 10 2.19 -12.73 -16.05
CA GLY A 10 0.82 -12.24 -16.21
C GLY A 10 -0.02 -12.35 -14.93
N TYR A 11 0.24 -13.35 -14.09
CA TYR A 11 -0.42 -13.45 -12.79
C TYR A 11 0.05 -12.36 -11.83
N ILE A 12 1.35 -12.03 -11.83
CA ILE A 12 1.90 -10.94 -11.02
C ILE A 12 1.26 -9.62 -11.41
N LEU A 13 1.22 -9.32 -12.71
CA LEU A 13 0.56 -8.11 -13.22
C LEU A 13 -0.92 -8.08 -12.81
N TRP A 14 -1.63 -9.19 -12.95
CA TRP A 14 -3.04 -9.30 -12.58
C TRP A 14 -3.26 -9.01 -11.09
N THR A 15 -2.47 -9.61 -10.19
CA THR A 15 -2.61 -9.34 -8.75
C THR A 15 -2.27 -7.90 -8.40
N THR A 16 -1.31 -7.28 -9.07
CA THR A 16 -1.00 -5.85 -8.92
C THR A 16 -2.16 -4.96 -9.38
N LEU A 17 -2.78 -5.25 -10.52
CA LEU A 17 -3.94 -4.49 -11.03
C LEU A 17 -5.16 -4.62 -10.10
N LEU A 18 -5.41 -5.81 -9.57
CA LEU A 18 -6.48 -6.02 -8.59
C LEU A 18 -6.20 -5.27 -7.27
N GLY A 19 -4.94 -5.26 -6.82
CA GLY A 19 -4.47 -4.46 -5.69
C GLY A 19 -4.72 -2.97 -5.91
N PHE A 20 -4.31 -2.45 -7.06
CA PHE A 20 -4.56 -1.07 -7.49
C PHE A 20 -6.06 -0.74 -7.47
N ALA A 21 -6.89 -1.53 -8.14
CA ALA A 21 -8.34 -1.28 -8.22
C ALA A 21 -9.03 -1.32 -6.85
N ALA A 22 -8.69 -2.29 -6.00
CA ALA A 22 -9.26 -2.42 -4.66
C ALA A 22 -8.96 -1.18 -3.80
N PHE A 23 -7.71 -0.73 -3.79
CA PHE A 23 -7.30 0.41 -2.99
C PHE A 23 -7.65 1.76 -3.62
N MET A 24 -7.85 1.81 -4.94
CA MET A 24 -8.41 2.99 -5.61
C MET A 24 -9.84 3.26 -5.12
N ILE A 25 -10.71 2.24 -5.20
CA ILE A 25 -12.10 2.35 -4.74
C ILE A 25 -12.14 2.71 -3.25
N SER A 26 -11.34 2.02 -2.45
CA SER A 26 -11.27 2.23 -1.01
C SER A 26 -10.76 3.63 -0.62
N GLY A 27 -9.72 4.11 -1.30
CA GLY A 27 -9.14 5.44 -1.10
C GLY A 27 -10.15 6.53 -1.43
N LEU A 28 -10.84 6.45 -2.57
CA LEU A 28 -11.89 7.40 -2.93
C LEU A 28 -13.02 7.45 -1.87
N LEU A 29 -13.45 6.30 -1.36
CA LEU A 29 -14.46 6.25 -0.29
C LEU A 29 -13.96 6.86 1.02
N ALA A 30 -12.70 6.60 1.38
CA ALA A 30 -12.07 7.18 2.55
C ALA A 30 -11.95 8.70 2.41
N ASP A 31 -11.53 9.21 1.26
CA ASP A 31 -11.39 10.65 1.01
C ASP A 31 -12.75 11.35 1.06
N MET A 32 -13.80 10.76 0.46
CA MET A 32 -15.17 11.25 0.62
C MET A 32 -15.62 11.34 2.08
N PHE A 33 -15.22 10.37 2.90
CA PHE A 33 -15.53 10.35 4.33
C PHE A 33 -14.74 11.41 5.11
N ILE A 34 -13.43 11.53 4.84
CA ILE A 34 -12.54 12.53 5.46
C ILE A 34 -13.09 13.93 5.17
N LEU A 35 -13.47 14.24 3.94
CA LEU A 35 -14.01 15.55 3.58
C LEU A 35 -15.27 15.94 4.36
N ARG A 36 -16.07 14.95 4.77
CA ARG A 36 -17.33 15.20 5.47
C ARG A 36 -17.16 15.27 6.99
N THR A 37 -16.14 14.62 7.54
CA THR A 37 -16.00 14.39 8.98
C THR A 37 -14.72 14.98 9.58
N ASP A 38 -13.78 15.39 8.73
CA ASP A 38 -12.42 15.83 9.09
C ASP A 38 -11.66 14.81 9.96
N ASN A 39 -12.00 13.52 9.83
CA ASN A 39 -11.45 12.47 10.66
C ASN A 39 -10.56 11.51 9.85
N TYR A 40 -9.27 11.85 9.75
CA TYR A 40 -8.27 11.06 9.04
C TYR A 40 -8.08 9.65 9.63
N LEU A 41 -8.18 9.48 10.95
CA LEU A 41 -8.03 8.16 11.57
C LEU A 41 -9.12 7.19 11.08
N MET A 42 -10.37 7.67 11.05
CA MET A 42 -11.49 6.90 10.50
C MET A 42 -11.36 6.71 8.98
N GLY A 43 -10.89 7.72 8.25
CA GLY A 43 -10.54 7.57 6.83
C GLY A 43 -9.54 6.44 6.58
N MET A 44 -8.50 6.33 7.41
CA MET A 44 -7.50 5.25 7.30
C MET A 44 -8.05 3.87 7.66
N LEU A 45 -8.99 3.80 8.61
CA LEU A 45 -9.72 2.56 8.89
C LEU A 45 -10.57 2.13 7.68
N ILE A 46 -11.27 3.09 7.05
CA ILE A 46 -12.07 2.84 5.85
C ILE A 46 -11.16 2.38 4.71
N SER A 47 -10.09 3.11 4.40
CA SER A 47 -9.20 2.82 3.29
C SER A 47 -8.51 1.46 3.45
N GLY A 48 -7.98 1.17 4.65
CA GLY A 48 -7.32 -0.08 4.97
C GLY A 48 -8.29 -1.26 5.03
N GLY A 49 -9.44 -1.09 5.69
CA GLY A 49 -10.44 -2.15 5.87
C GLY A 49 -11.17 -2.52 4.58
N ILE A 50 -11.74 -1.54 3.88
CA ILE A 50 -12.45 -1.77 2.60
C ILE A 50 -11.47 -2.22 1.52
N GLY A 51 -10.27 -1.64 1.46
CA GLY A 51 -9.25 -2.00 0.46
C GLY A 51 -8.79 -3.45 0.63
N ALA A 52 -8.52 -3.85 1.87
CA ALA A 52 -8.20 -5.24 2.19
C ALA A 52 -9.36 -6.21 1.92
N LEU A 53 -10.61 -5.80 2.17
CA LEU A 53 -11.79 -6.59 1.88
C LEU A 53 -11.93 -6.82 0.37
N LEU A 54 -11.91 -5.75 -0.42
CA LEU A 54 -12.03 -5.79 -1.87
C LEU A 54 -10.89 -6.62 -2.47
N LEU A 55 -9.65 -6.44 -2.01
CA LEU A 55 -8.52 -7.25 -2.46
C LEU A 55 -8.75 -8.75 -2.17
N GLY A 56 -9.19 -9.08 -0.96
CA GLY A 56 -9.48 -10.45 -0.57
C GLY A 56 -10.61 -11.09 -1.39
N LEU A 57 -11.62 -10.29 -1.78
CA LEU A 57 -12.71 -10.71 -2.66
C LEU A 57 -12.23 -10.89 -4.11
N PHE A 58 -11.52 -9.92 -4.68
CA PHE A 58 -10.99 -9.97 -6.04
C PHE A 58 -10.02 -11.14 -6.25
N LEU A 59 -9.18 -11.42 -5.24
CA LEU A 59 -8.26 -12.56 -5.27
C LEU A 59 -8.88 -13.88 -4.77
N GLN A 60 -10.18 -13.87 -4.45
CA GLN A 60 -10.95 -15.04 -3.99
C GLN A 60 -10.23 -15.79 -2.85
N MET A 61 -9.76 -15.06 -1.85
CA MET A 61 -8.93 -15.61 -0.76
C MET A 61 -9.74 -16.42 0.28
N GLY A 62 -11.07 -16.43 0.15
CA GLY A 62 -11.99 -17.21 0.98
C GLY A 62 -11.82 -16.93 2.47
N LYS A 63 -11.53 -17.97 3.25
CA LYS A 63 -11.36 -17.88 4.72
C LYS A 63 -10.22 -16.94 5.14
N LYS A 64 -9.28 -16.62 4.25
CA LYS A 64 -8.18 -15.69 4.55
C LYS A 64 -8.58 -14.22 4.43
N THR A 65 -9.69 -13.89 3.76
CA THR A 65 -10.15 -12.51 3.56
C THR A 65 -10.27 -11.76 4.89
N MET A 66 -10.92 -12.36 5.90
CA MET A 66 -11.11 -11.71 7.20
C MET A 66 -9.78 -11.38 7.89
N ARG A 67 -8.75 -12.22 7.74
CA ARG A 67 -7.42 -11.94 8.32
C ARG A 67 -6.73 -10.76 7.66
N VAL A 68 -6.92 -10.60 6.35
CA VAL A 68 -6.37 -9.45 5.60
C VAL A 68 -7.14 -8.19 5.95
N VAL A 69 -8.46 -8.25 6.10
CA VAL A 69 -9.28 -7.12 6.56
C VAL A 69 -8.83 -6.62 7.92
N LEU A 70 -8.67 -7.53 8.90
CA LEU A 70 -8.17 -7.17 10.22
C LEU A 70 -6.75 -6.58 10.16
N ALA A 71 -5.88 -7.14 9.31
CA ALA A 71 -4.56 -6.57 9.08
C ALA A 71 -4.64 -5.16 8.49
N GLY A 72 -5.52 -4.94 7.51
CA GLY A 72 -5.71 -3.64 6.88
C GLY A 72 -6.24 -2.58 7.84
N LEU A 73 -7.25 -2.94 8.64
CA LEU A 73 -7.84 -2.08 9.67
C LEU A 73 -6.81 -1.65 10.72
N ILE A 74 -5.88 -2.52 11.10
CA ILE A 74 -4.90 -2.19 12.14
C ILE A 74 -3.68 -1.49 11.52
N ALA A 75 -3.15 -2.03 10.44
CA ALA A 75 -1.85 -1.60 9.92
C ALA A 75 -1.91 -0.25 9.21
N MET A 76 -3.05 0.14 8.62
CA MET A 76 -3.14 1.42 7.93
C MET A 76 -3.14 2.61 8.91
N PRO A 77 -3.97 2.64 9.97
CA PRO A 77 -3.87 3.65 11.02
C PRO A 77 -2.54 3.59 11.77
N LEU A 78 -2.03 2.40 12.07
CA LEU A 78 -0.76 2.24 12.77
C LEU A 78 0.42 2.77 11.93
N GLY A 79 0.41 2.48 10.63
CA GLY A 79 1.35 3.01 9.66
C GLY A 79 1.36 4.54 9.71
N LEU A 80 0.18 5.17 9.62
CA LEU A 80 0.02 6.62 9.76
C LEU A 80 0.63 7.15 11.06
N LEU A 81 0.20 6.65 12.21
CA LEU A 81 0.64 7.15 13.51
C LEU A 81 2.14 7.01 13.71
N ILE A 82 2.73 5.88 13.32
CA ILE A 82 4.17 5.64 13.47
C ILE A 82 4.95 6.55 12.53
N THR A 83 4.61 6.60 11.24
CA THR A 83 5.43 7.37 10.28
C THR A 83 5.25 8.86 10.44
N PHE A 84 4.03 9.36 10.62
CA PHE A 84 3.83 10.79 10.90
C PHE A 84 4.47 11.17 12.23
N GLY A 85 4.26 10.38 13.29
CA GLY A 85 4.90 10.63 14.59
C GLY A 85 6.43 10.64 14.51
N VAL A 86 7.04 9.79 13.68
CA VAL A 86 8.49 9.77 13.47
C VAL A 86 8.96 10.93 12.61
N PHE A 87 8.39 11.14 11.41
CA PHE A 87 8.91 12.14 10.47
C PHE A 87 8.53 13.58 10.85
N GLU A 88 7.28 13.84 11.24
CA GLU A 88 6.89 15.16 11.75
C GLU A 88 7.45 15.42 13.14
N GLY A 89 7.45 14.40 14.02
CA GLY A 89 8.00 14.53 15.37
C GLY A 89 9.51 14.82 15.37
N ILE A 90 10.28 14.15 14.51
CA ILE A 90 11.71 14.45 14.32
C ILE A 90 11.90 15.84 13.72
N GLY A 91 11.11 16.23 12.71
CA GLY A 91 11.18 17.56 12.11
C GLY A 91 10.90 18.69 13.13
N ALA A 92 9.94 18.48 14.03
CA ALA A 92 9.61 19.43 15.09
C ALA A 92 10.68 19.49 16.19
N LEU A 93 11.28 18.36 16.57
CA LEU A 93 12.29 18.30 17.63
C LEU A 93 13.69 18.72 17.15
N LEU A 94 13.99 18.51 15.87
CA LEU A 94 15.29 18.82 15.27
C LEU A 94 15.07 19.59 13.96
N PRO A 95 14.77 20.90 14.01
CA PRO A 95 14.52 21.72 12.82
C PRO A 95 15.72 21.85 11.87
N HIS A 96 16.87 21.24 12.19
CA HIS A 96 18.07 21.17 11.34
C HIS A 96 18.51 19.72 11.05
N ALA A 97 17.73 18.71 11.45
CA ALA A 97 18.06 17.30 11.18
C ALA A 97 18.08 16.97 9.69
N PHE A 98 17.29 17.70 8.90
CA PHE A 98 17.32 17.62 7.46
C PHE A 98 17.97 18.89 6.90
N SER A 99 18.97 18.71 6.03
CA SER A 99 19.48 19.84 5.27
C SER A 99 18.36 20.35 4.34
N GLN A 100 18.37 21.65 4.02
CA GLN A 100 17.43 22.22 3.03
C GLN A 100 17.45 21.46 1.71
N SER A 101 18.59 20.89 1.31
CA SER A 101 18.69 20.05 0.11
C SER A 101 17.89 18.74 0.21
N ILE A 102 17.72 18.17 1.40
CA ILE A 102 16.96 16.93 1.64
C ILE A 102 15.46 17.24 1.68
N GLU A 103 15.06 18.32 2.34
CA GLU A 103 13.67 18.77 2.38
C GLU A 103 13.17 19.18 0.99
N ASN A 104 13.95 19.98 0.25
CA ASN A 104 13.61 20.39 -1.11
C ASN A 104 13.55 19.21 -2.09
N ALA A 105 14.27 18.12 -1.81
CA ALA A 105 14.22 16.90 -2.62
C ALA A 105 12.99 16.01 -2.32
N GLY A 106 12.16 16.35 -1.33
CA GLY A 106 10.97 15.59 -0.93
C GLY A 106 11.30 14.19 -0.41
N ILE A 107 12.50 14.00 0.12
CA ILE A 107 12.95 12.72 0.67
C ILE A 107 12.12 12.32 1.90
N PRO A 108 11.80 13.21 2.86
CA PRO A 108 10.99 12.84 4.03
C PRO A 108 9.61 12.28 3.65
N ASP A 109 8.88 12.95 2.75
CA ASP A 109 7.58 12.50 2.25
C ASP A 109 7.69 11.11 1.62
N THR A 110 8.67 10.93 0.72
CA THR A 110 8.88 9.63 0.05
C THR A 110 9.20 8.53 1.07
N MET A 111 10.06 8.81 2.04
CA MET A 111 10.39 7.87 3.11
C MET A 111 9.17 7.52 3.97
N ALA A 112 8.35 8.51 4.33
CA ALA A 112 7.14 8.28 5.11
C ALA A 112 6.20 7.29 4.40
N VAL A 113 5.94 7.50 3.10
CA VAL A 113 5.12 6.57 2.30
C VAL A 113 5.75 5.18 2.20
N MET A 114 7.08 5.09 2.05
CA MET A 114 7.79 3.79 2.04
C MET A 114 7.65 3.04 3.37
N PHE A 115 7.80 3.73 4.51
CA PHE A 115 7.69 3.12 5.84
C PHE A 115 6.26 2.68 6.14
N MET A 116 5.24 3.46 5.75
CA MET A 116 3.84 3.05 5.86
C MET A 116 3.59 1.77 5.07
N ALA A 117 4.02 1.74 3.81
CA ALA A 117 3.86 0.60 2.93
C ALA A 117 4.60 -0.64 3.47
N ALA A 118 5.77 -0.46 4.08
CA ALA A 118 6.51 -1.52 4.75
C ALA A 118 5.73 -2.12 5.93
N ILE A 119 5.17 -1.28 6.82
CA ILE A 119 4.38 -1.71 7.98
C ILE A 119 3.13 -2.47 7.52
N PHE A 120 2.42 -1.92 6.54
CA PHE A 120 1.24 -2.55 5.96
C PHE A 120 1.56 -3.87 5.29
N GLY A 121 2.63 -3.90 4.49
CA GLY A 121 3.16 -5.10 3.86
C GLY A 121 3.48 -6.19 4.88
N ALA A 122 4.17 -5.85 5.96
CA ALA A 122 4.49 -6.78 7.04
C ALA A 122 3.22 -7.41 7.66
N ALA A 123 2.21 -6.58 7.94
CA ALA A 123 0.95 -7.04 8.52
C ALA A 123 0.20 -7.97 7.57
N VAL A 124 0.03 -7.59 6.30
CA VAL A 124 -0.68 -8.41 5.31
C VAL A 124 0.10 -9.70 5.00
N GLY A 125 1.42 -9.62 4.84
CA GLY A 125 2.28 -10.78 4.61
C GLY A 125 2.20 -11.80 5.73
N THR A 126 2.26 -11.33 6.99
CA THR A 126 2.06 -12.18 8.18
C THR A 126 0.69 -12.85 8.15
N SER A 127 -0.37 -12.09 7.87
CA SER A 127 -1.75 -12.59 7.88
C SER A 127 -2.05 -13.61 6.79
N LEU A 128 -1.39 -13.50 5.63
CA LEU A 128 -1.65 -14.37 4.48
C LEU A 128 -0.79 -15.64 4.43
N PHE A 129 0.50 -15.46 4.73
CA PHE A 129 1.54 -16.45 4.44
C PHE A 129 2.45 -16.72 5.65
N GLY A 130 2.23 -16.02 6.77
CA GLY A 130 2.98 -16.20 8.01
C GLY A 130 4.37 -15.54 7.98
N LYS A 131 5.15 -15.81 9.02
CA LYS A 131 6.44 -15.13 9.30
C LYS A 131 7.44 -15.17 8.14
N LYS A 132 7.45 -16.26 7.36
CA LYS A 132 8.38 -16.47 6.24
C LYS A 132 8.18 -15.47 5.09
N ALA A 133 7.00 -14.86 4.97
CA ALA A 133 6.69 -13.92 3.90
C ALA A 133 6.95 -12.45 4.27
N ILE A 134 7.17 -12.15 5.56
CA ILE A 134 7.26 -10.77 6.08
C ILE A 134 8.32 -9.96 5.34
N VAL A 135 9.54 -10.51 5.24
CA VAL A 135 10.67 -9.81 4.62
C VAL A 135 10.38 -9.45 3.17
N LEU A 136 9.85 -10.40 2.39
CA LEU A 136 9.48 -10.13 1.00
C LEU A 136 8.42 -9.03 0.91
N PHE A 137 7.38 -9.12 1.73
CA PHE A 137 6.30 -8.14 1.71
C PHE A 137 6.76 -6.74 2.11
N ILE A 138 7.60 -6.61 3.14
CA ILE A 138 8.23 -5.34 3.54
C ILE A 138 8.97 -4.72 2.35
N LEU A 139 9.88 -5.48 1.74
CA LEU A 139 10.75 -4.97 0.68
C LEU A 139 9.95 -4.59 -0.57
N VAL A 140 9.06 -5.48 -1.03
CA VAL A 140 8.27 -5.24 -2.23
C VAL A 140 7.32 -4.06 -2.04
N CYS A 141 6.63 -3.95 -0.90
CA CYS A 141 5.72 -2.83 -0.64
C CYS A 141 6.47 -1.50 -0.50
N ALA A 142 7.61 -1.48 0.20
CA ALA A 142 8.42 -0.27 0.34
C ALA A 142 8.96 0.22 -1.02
N ILE A 143 9.47 -0.67 -1.86
CA ILE A 143 9.99 -0.30 -3.19
C ILE A 143 8.85 0.17 -4.10
N ALA A 144 7.71 -0.55 -4.11
CA ALA A 144 6.54 -0.18 -4.91
C ALA A 144 5.96 1.19 -4.50
N ALA A 145 6.19 1.63 -3.27
CA ALA A 145 5.71 2.91 -2.76
C ALA A 145 6.55 4.12 -3.19
N ILE A 146 7.79 3.94 -3.66
CA ILE A 146 8.68 5.03 -4.10
C ILE A 146 8.00 5.97 -5.13
N PRO A 147 7.44 5.49 -6.26
CA PRO A 147 6.80 6.37 -7.23
C PRO A 147 5.62 7.15 -6.63
N PHE A 148 4.86 6.56 -5.71
CA PHE A 148 3.76 7.23 -5.03
C PHE A 148 4.25 8.28 -4.02
N GLY A 149 5.33 8.00 -3.30
CA GLY A 149 6.00 8.99 -2.45
C GLY A 149 6.47 10.21 -3.25
N ARG A 150 7.04 9.98 -4.45
CA ARG A 150 7.37 11.08 -5.39
C ARG A 150 6.13 11.82 -5.88
N MET A 151 5.02 11.12 -6.07
CA MET A 151 3.75 11.73 -6.44
C MET A 151 3.21 12.65 -5.33
N VAL A 152 3.32 12.25 -4.05
CA VAL A 152 2.99 13.09 -2.89
C VAL A 152 3.85 14.36 -2.86
N VAL A 153 5.15 14.25 -3.10
CA VAL A 153 6.04 15.43 -3.21
C VAL A 153 5.59 16.37 -4.32
N ALA A 154 5.25 15.83 -5.50
CA ALA A 154 4.74 16.63 -6.62
C ALA A 154 3.44 17.36 -6.26
N PHE A 155 2.55 16.72 -5.51
CA PHE A 155 1.32 17.35 -5.02
C PHE A 155 1.63 18.45 -3.99
N ASN A 156 2.51 18.19 -3.02
CA ASN A 156 2.89 19.17 -2.00
C ASN A 156 3.58 20.41 -2.60
N THR A 157 4.34 20.24 -3.68
CA THR A 157 5.04 21.33 -4.39
C THR A 157 4.18 22.07 -5.42
N GLY A 158 2.89 21.72 -5.56
CA GLY A 158 1.97 22.42 -6.46
C GLY A 158 2.20 22.12 -7.95
N ALA A 159 2.76 20.96 -8.28
CA ALA A 159 2.97 20.56 -9.68
C ALA A 159 1.64 20.55 -10.46
N VAL A 160 1.71 20.83 -11.77
CA VAL A 160 0.54 20.93 -12.68
C VAL A 160 -0.36 19.69 -12.60
N ILE A 161 0.25 18.50 -12.50
CA ILE A 161 -0.46 17.23 -12.38
C ILE A 161 -1.43 17.16 -11.20
N ARG A 162 -1.19 17.93 -10.12
CA ARG A 162 -2.13 18.05 -9.00
C ARG A 162 -3.45 18.65 -9.47
N TYR A 163 -3.40 19.72 -10.25
CA TYR A 163 -4.60 20.40 -10.74
C TYR A 163 -5.38 19.52 -11.72
N ASP A 164 -4.67 18.87 -12.64
CA ASP A 164 -5.29 17.96 -13.63
C ASP A 164 -6.02 16.80 -12.94
N LEU A 165 -5.39 16.18 -11.93
CA LEU A 165 -6.02 15.12 -11.15
C LEU A 165 -7.18 15.63 -10.29
N GLN A 166 -7.05 16.82 -9.69
CA GLN A 166 -8.17 17.43 -8.97
C GLN A 166 -9.37 17.71 -9.88
N MET A 167 -9.13 18.16 -11.12
CA MET A 167 -10.20 18.34 -12.11
C MET A 167 -10.83 17.01 -12.51
N LEU A 168 -10.02 15.97 -12.72
CA LEU A 168 -10.50 14.62 -13.03
C LEU A 168 -11.45 14.08 -11.95
N PHE A 169 -11.11 14.32 -10.68
CA PHE A 169 -11.91 13.86 -9.54
C PHE A 169 -12.95 14.87 -9.06
N MET A 170 -13.04 16.05 -9.67
CA MET A 170 -14.00 17.10 -9.29
C MET A 170 -15.46 16.61 -9.17
N PRO A 171 -15.98 15.70 -10.03
CA PRO A 171 -17.33 15.16 -9.87
C PRO A 171 -17.56 14.38 -8.56
N LEU A 172 -16.49 13.90 -7.92
CA LEU A 172 -16.51 13.19 -6.65
C LEU A 172 -16.26 14.11 -5.44
N GLY A 173 -16.00 15.41 -5.69
CA GLY A 173 -15.61 16.39 -4.67
C GLY A 173 -14.11 16.66 -4.63
N ARG A 174 -13.66 17.47 -3.66
CA ARG A 174 -12.24 17.80 -3.48
C ARG A 174 -11.50 16.63 -2.84
N ILE A 175 -10.88 15.77 -3.63
CA ILE A 175 -10.14 14.61 -3.10
C ILE A 175 -8.79 15.02 -2.51
N ASP A 176 -8.42 14.40 -1.38
CA ASP A 176 -7.04 14.45 -0.88
C ASP A 176 -6.16 13.51 -1.70
N LEU A 177 -5.46 14.09 -2.68
CA LEU A 177 -4.59 13.34 -3.57
C LEU A 177 -3.39 12.69 -2.85
N ASN A 178 -2.96 13.21 -1.70
CA ASN A 178 -1.87 12.60 -0.92
C ASN A 178 -2.36 11.31 -0.26
N SER A 179 -3.51 11.38 0.42
CA SER A 179 -4.19 10.20 1.00
C SER A 179 -4.45 9.13 -0.06
N LEU A 180 -4.95 9.53 -1.24
CA LEU A 180 -5.19 8.62 -2.34
C LEU A 180 -3.89 7.97 -2.86
N ALA A 181 -2.83 8.76 -3.09
CA ALA A 181 -1.53 8.26 -3.53
C ALA A 181 -0.95 7.22 -2.57
N ILE A 182 -1.00 7.52 -1.27
CA ILE A 182 -0.55 6.62 -0.21
C ILE A 182 -1.39 5.33 -0.25
N THR A 183 -2.71 5.44 -0.32
CA THR A 183 -3.60 4.28 -0.37
C THR A 183 -3.34 3.39 -1.59
N LEU A 184 -3.11 3.98 -2.76
CA LEU A 184 -2.74 3.26 -3.97
C LEU A 184 -1.40 2.53 -3.85
N ALA A 185 -0.40 3.15 -3.21
CA ALA A 185 0.90 2.53 -2.96
C ALA A 185 0.76 1.20 -2.21
N HIS A 186 -0.12 1.16 -1.20
CA HIS A 186 -0.42 -0.04 -0.42
C HIS A 186 -1.04 -1.14 -1.29
N GLY A 187 -2.05 -0.80 -2.10
CA GLY A 187 -2.71 -1.75 -2.98
C GLY A 187 -1.76 -2.36 -4.02
N VAL A 188 -0.98 -1.51 -4.69
CA VAL A 188 0.03 -1.93 -5.67
C VAL A 188 1.08 -2.81 -5.02
N GLY A 189 1.64 -2.37 -3.88
CA GLY A 189 2.68 -3.10 -3.15
C GLY A 189 2.22 -4.49 -2.71
N VAL A 190 1.05 -4.59 -2.08
CA VAL A 190 0.51 -5.88 -1.62
C VAL A 190 0.12 -6.77 -2.80
N GLY A 191 -0.52 -6.23 -3.82
CA GLY A 191 -0.87 -6.98 -5.04
C GLY A 191 0.36 -7.56 -5.73
N LEU A 192 1.44 -6.77 -5.84
CA LEU A 192 2.72 -7.21 -6.38
C LEU A 192 3.38 -8.28 -5.49
N ALA A 193 3.42 -8.07 -4.17
CA ALA A 193 4.02 -9.00 -3.21
C ALA A 193 3.31 -10.36 -3.20
N ILE A 194 1.98 -10.39 -3.30
CA ILE A 194 1.20 -11.64 -3.43
C ILE A 194 1.58 -12.39 -4.70
N GLY A 195 1.65 -11.69 -5.83
CA GLY A 195 2.02 -12.28 -7.12
C GLY A 195 3.41 -12.92 -7.08
N ILE A 196 4.40 -12.15 -6.63
CA ILE A 196 5.80 -12.60 -6.51
C ILE A 196 5.91 -13.79 -5.55
N TYR A 197 5.29 -13.71 -4.37
CA TYR A 197 5.37 -14.78 -3.37
C TYR A 197 4.79 -16.10 -3.89
N ARG A 198 3.63 -16.05 -4.56
CA ARG A 198 2.99 -17.25 -5.11
C ARG A 198 3.81 -17.88 -6.24
N LYS A 199 4.44 -17.06 -7.08
CA LYS A 199 5.36 -17.55 -8.12
C LYS A 199 6.56 -18.28 -7.52
N PHE A 200 7.31 -17.63 -6.62
CA PHE A 200 8.48 -18.26 -5.99
C PHE A 200 8.12 -19.53 -5.22
N ARG A 201 6.96 -19.53 -4.55
CA ARG A 201 6.50 -20.73 -3.84
C ARG A 201 6.19 -21.88 -4.81
N ALA A 202 5.53 -21.62 -5.94
CA ALA A 202 5.25 -22.64 -6.95
C ALA A 202 6.55 -23.22 -7.54
N GLU A 203 7.51 -22.36 -7.90
CA GLU A 203 8.82 -22.77 -8.42
C GLU A 203 9.60 -23.63 -7.42
N ALA A 204 9.57 -23.26 -6.13
CA ALA A 204 10.21 -24.05 -5.08
C ALA A 204 9.57 -25.44 -4.91
N HIS A 205 8.25 -25.55 -5.01
CA HIS A 205 7.56 -26.84 -4.97
C HIS A 205 7.93 -27.71 -6.18
N SER A 206 7.91 -27.16 -7.40
CA SER A 206 8.28 -27.91 -8.61
C SER A 206 9.73 -28.41 -8.56
N ALA A 207 10.67 -27.61 -8.04
CA ALA A 207 12.07 -27.98 -7.92
C ALA A 207 12.32 -29.10 -6.89
N VAL A 208 11.50 -29.19 -5.83
CA VAL A 208 11.59 -30.28 -4.84
C VAL A 208 11.02 -31.57 -5.41
N SER A 209 9.88 -31.52 -6.09
CA SER A 209 9.27 -32.69 -6.72
C SER A 209 10.18 -33.32 -7.80
N ALA A 210 10.87 -32.49 -8.59
CA ALA A 210 11.82 -32.97 -9.61
C ALA A 210 13.08 -33.64 -9.05
N LYS A 211 13.41 -33.43 -7.76
CA LYS A 211 14.53 -34.11 -7.09
C LYS A 211 14.15 -35.45 -6.46
N GLN A 212 12.86 -35.78 -6.42
CA GLN A 212 12.34 -37.02 -5.83
C GLN A 212 11.98 -38.08 -6.88
N THR A 213 12.06 -37.73 -8.16
CA THR A 213 11.90 -38.62 -9.34
C THR A 213 13.25 -38.95 -9.94
#